data_AF-A0A9W4X9X7-F1
#
_entry.id   AF-A0A9W4X9X7-F1
#
_cell.length_a   1.000
_cell.length_b   1.000
_cell.length_c   1.000
_cell.angle_alpha   90.00
_cell.angle_beta   90.00
_cell.angle_gamma   90.00
#
_symmetry.space_group_name_H-M   'P 1'
#
loop_
_entity.id
_entity.type
_entity.pdbx_description
1 polymer ?
#
loop_
_entity_poly.entity_id
_entity_poly.type
_entity_poly.pdbx_seq_one_letter_code
_entity_poly.pdbx_strand_id
1 'polypeptide(L)' 'MALAAPTVAPFKWNVDAARELIRLRCNNHDDFEFVPNNRIKRIWKTISNRLYITRGFTASLSQCRRKWYSLKYG' A
#
# COMPACT_ATOMS: atom_id res chain seq x y z
N MET A 1 -16.65 -35.05 -11.12
CA MET A 1 -15.77 -33.96 -11.58
C MET A 1 -15.71 -32.91 -10.48
N ALA A 2 -14.60 -32.79 -9.76
CA ALA A 2 -14.42 -31.73 -8.76
C ALA A 2 -13.83 -30.50 -9.45
N LEU A 3 -14.56 -29.38 -9.44
CA LEU A 3 -14.06 -28.09 -9.91
C LEU A 3 -12.98 -27.62 -8.93
N ALA A 4 -11.73 -27.55 -9.40
CA ALA A 4 -10.64 -26.99 -8.61
C ALA A 4 -10.94 -25.50 -8.33
N ALA A 5 -11.02 -25.14 -7.06
CA ALA A 5 -11.19 -23.75 -6.65
C ALA A 5 -10.01 -22.89 -7.18
N PRO A 6 -10.24 -21.66 -7.67
CA PRO A 6 -9.16 -20.81 -8.13
C PRO A 6 -8.20 -20.56 -6.98
N THR A 7 -6.96 -21.02 -7.13
CA THR A 7 -5.86 -20.72 -6.21
C THR A 7 -5.57 -19.23 -6.31
N VAL A 8 -6.14 -18.45 -5.38
CA VAL A 8 -5.83 -17.01 -5.25
C VAL A 8 -4.34 -16.90 -4.99
N ALA A 9 -3.59 -16.43 -6.00
CA ALA A 9 -2.16 -16.25 -5.87
C ALA A 9 -1.87 -15.35 -4.65
N PRO A 10 -0.88 -15.69 -3.81
CA PRO A 10 -0.57 -14.87 -2.65
C PRO A 10 -0.16 -13.47 -3.12
N PHE A 11 -0.74 -12.45 -2.50
CA PHE A 11 -0.41 -11.06 -2.80
C PHE A 11 1.09 -10.82 -2.58
N LYS A 12 1.79 -10.44 -3.66
CA LYS A 12 3.23 -10.18 -3.63
C LYS A 12 3.52 -8.76 -4.10
N TRP A 13 4.42 -8.10 -3.37
CA TRP A 13 4.96 -6.81 -3.76
C TRP A 13 6.01 -6.98 -4.85
N ASN A 14 5.89 -6.23 -5.94
CA ASN A 14 7.01 -6.02 -6.85
C ASN A 14 7.86 -4.82 -6.39
N VAL A 15 9.10 -4.75 -6.89
CA VAL A 15 10.09 -3.75 -6.47
C VAL A 15 9.63 -2.32 -6.83
N ASP A 16 9.06 -2.13 -8.02
CA ASP A 16 8.66 -0.80 -8.48
C ASP A 16 7.47 -0.25 -7.70
N ALA A 17 6.50 -1.09 -7.33
CA ALA A 17 5.39 -0.73 -6.47
C ALA A 17 5.86 -0.41 -5.05
N ALA A 18 6.85 -1.14 -4.53
CA ALA A 18 7.45 -0.82 -3.23
C ALA A 18 8.20 0.52 -3.26
N ARG A 19 8.96 0.81 -4.33
CA ARG A 19 9.62 2.11 -4.52
C ARG A 19 8.60 3.25 -4.64
N GLU A 20 7.52 3.04 -5.38
CA GLU A 20 6.46 4.02 -5.53
C GLU A 20 5.74 4.27 -4.20
N LEU A 21 5.48 3.21 -3.41
CA LEU A 21 4.94 3.33 -2.05
C LEU A 21 5.81 4.22 -1.17
N ILE A 22 7.15 4.04 -1.21
CA ILE A 22 8.10 4.85 -0.44
C ILE A 22 8.00 6.32 -0.89
N ARG A 23 8.04 6.59 -2.21
CA ARG A 23 7.91 7.95 -2.75
C ARG A 23 6.61 8.62 -2.31
N LEU A 24 5.49 7.93 -2.46
CA LEU A 24 4.18 8.43 -2.06
C LEU A 24 4.11 8.71 -0.55
N ARG A 25 4.70 7.85 0.28
CA ARG A 25 4.76 8.10 1.73
C ARG A 25 5.66 9.29 2.07
N CYS A 26 6.82 9.43 1.44
CA CYS A 26 7.69 10.59 1.66
C CYS A 26 7.01 11.90 1.22
N ASN A 27 6.28 11.88 0.11
CA ASN A 27 5.54 13.07 -0.36
C ASN A 27 4.38 13.49 0.55
N ASN A 28 3.87 12.57 1.38
CA ASN A 28 2.82 12.86 2.36
C ASN A 28 3.42 12.94 3.78
N HIS A 29 4.72 13.23 3.94
CA HIS A 29 5.39 13.13 5.24
C HIS A 29 4.74 14.00 6.31
N ASP A 30 4.52 15.26 5.99
CA ASP A 30 3.94 16.24 6.91
C ASP A 30 2.50 15.85 7.28
N ASP A 31 1.73 15.32 6.32
CA ASP A 31 0.38 14.82 6.57
C ASP A 31 0.33 13.64 7.55
N PHE A 32 1.42 12.87 7.67
CA PHE A 32 1.50 11.81 8.67
C PHE A 32 1.97 12.30 10.05
N GLU A 33 2.63 13.44 10.12
CA GLU A 33 3.18 14.01 11.35
C GLU A 33 2.18 14.91 12.06
N PHE A 34 1.45 15.73 11.31
CA PHE A 34 0.60 16.79 11.87
C PHE A 34 -0.88 16.43 12.00
N VAL A 35 -1.29 15.22 11.61
CA VAL A 35 -2.70 14.91 11.41
C VAL A 35 -3.24 13.90 12.43
N PRO A 36 -4.40 14.16 13.06
CA PRO A 36 -5.02 13.22 14.00
C PRO A 36 -5.27 11.83 13.40
N ASN A 37 -5.22 10.81 14.25
CA ASN A 37 -5.30 9.39 13.91
C ASN A 37 -6.46 9.02 12.96
N ASN A 38 -7.58 9.74 13.02
CA ASN A 38 -8.75 9.51 12.16
C ASN A 38 -8.48 9.79 10.68
N ARG A 39 -7.53 10.67 10.33
CA ARG A 39 -7.18 11.00 8.95
C ARG A 39 -6.01 10.17 8.40
N ILE A 40 -5.24 9.49 9.24
CA ILE A 40 -4.19 8.55 8.80
C ILE A 40 -4.75 7.47 7.87
N LYS A 41 -5.94 6.93 8.19
CA LYS A 41 -6.66 5.98 7.31
C LYS A 41 -6.95 6.57 5.93
N ARG A 42 -7.32 7.86 5.87
CA ARG A 42 -7.60 8.56 4.61
C ARG A 42 -6.32 8.71 3.78
N ILE A 43 -5.20 9.06 4.41
CA ILE A 43 -3.92 9.20 3.71
C ILE A 43 -3.48 7.86 3.11
N TRP A 44 -3.57 6.76 3.87
CA TRP A 44 -3.26 5.43 3.33
C TRP A 44 -4.18 5.01 2.18
N LYS A 45 -5.47 5.38 2.23
CA LYS A 45 -6.40 5.17 1.12
C LYS A 45 -5.98 5.97 -0.12
N THR A 46 -5.59 7.22 0.05
CA THR A 46 -5.06 8.05 -1.05
C THR A 46 -3.80 7.44 -1.67
N ILE A 47 -2.86 6.95 -0.84
CA ILE A 47 -1.63 6.28 -1.31
C ILE A 47 -1.96 5.02 -2.10
N SER A 48 -2.86 4.17 -1.59
CA SER A 48 -3.35 2.97 -2.28
C SER A 48 -3.94 3.28 -3.67
N ASN A 49 -4.79 4.31 -3.76
CA ASN A 49 -5.35 4.75 -5.04
C ASN A 49 -4.28 5.27 -6.00
N ARG A 50 -3.33 6.10 -5.52
CA ARG A 50 -2.24 6.62 -6.35
C ARG A 50 -1.32 5.51 -6.85
N LEU A 51 -1.03 4.53 -6.00
CA LEU A 51 -0.22 3.38 -6.37
C LEU A 51 -0.87 2.57 -7.51
N TYR A 52 -2.20 2.40 -7.46
CA TYR A 52 -2.96 1.81 -8.55
C TYR A 52 -2.91 2.66 -9.82
N ILE A 53 -3.15 3.97 -9.72
CA ILE A 53 -3.15 4.87 -10.89
C ILE A 53 -1.78 4.92 -11.57
N THR A 54 -0.69 4.98 -10.80
CA THR A 54 0.66 5.16 -11.34
C THR A 54 1.30 3.85 -11.82
N ARG A 55 0.97 2.71 -11.20
CA ARG A 55 1.67 1.43 -11.44
C ARG A 55 0.74 0.29 -11.84
N GLY A 56 -0.57 0.50 -11.89
CA GLY A 56 -1.55 -0.59 -12.02
C GLY A 56 -1.52 -1.57 -10.84
N PHE A 57 -0.88 -1.21 -9.72
CA PHE A 57 -0.66 -2.13 -8.62
C PHE A 57 -1.78 -2.02 -7.58
N THR A 58 -2.65 -3.02 -7.56
CA THR A 58 -3.78 -3.09 -6.64
C THR A 58 -3.33 -3.55 -5.26
N ALA A 59 -3.16 -2.60 -4.34
CA ALA A 59 -2.92 -2.87 -2.93
C ALA A 59 -3.92 -2.10 -2.07
N SER A 60 -4.50 -2.78 -1.08
CA SER A 60 -5.35 -2.14 -0.06
C SER A 60 -4.53 -1.21 0.85
N LEU A 61 -5.22 -0.26 1.49
CA LEU A 61 -4.61 0.63 2.48
C LEU A 61 -3.86 -0.14 3.59
N SER A 62 -4.39 -1.29 4.03
CA SER A 62 -3.78 -2.14 5.06
C SER A 62 -2.50 -2.81 4.55
N GLN A 63 -2.49 -3.25 3.29
CA GLN A 63 -1.29 -3.81 2.64
C GLN A 63 -0.20 -2.75 2.48
N CYS A 64 -0.54 -1.54 2.03
CA CYS A 64 0.39 -0.41 1.95
C CYS A 64 0.99 -0.07 3.31
N ARG A 65 0.15 0.05 4.34
CA ARG A 65 0.59 0.32 5.72
C ARG A 65 1.53 -0.77 6.23
N ARG A 66 1.15 -2.05 6.11
CA ARG A 66 1.97 -3.18 6.58
C ARG A 66 3.31 -3.21 5.86
N LYS A 67 3.31 -2.99 4.54
CA LYS A 67 4.55 -2.98 3.76
C LYS A 67 5.48 -1.85 4.19
N TRP A 68 4.95 -0.63 4.39
CA TRP A 68 5.75 0.48 4.89
C TRP A 68 6.43 0.17 6.23
N TYR A 69 5.68 -0.35 7.20
CA TYR A 69 6.27 -0.69 8.50
C TYR A 69 7.28 -1.84 8.42
N SER A 70 7.03 -2.82 7.55
CA SER A 70 8.02 -3.87 7.24
C SER A 70 9.29 -3.33 6.59
N LEU A 71 9.21 -2.23 5.82
CA LEU A 71 10.38 -1.59 5.22
C LEU A 71 11.12 -0.67 6.20
N LYS A 72 10.41 -0.12 7.18
CA LYS A 72 10.98 0.81 8.18
C LYS A 72 11.66 0.09 9.34
N TYR A 73 11.11 -1.05 9.75
CA TYR A 73 11.52 -1.76 10.97
C TYR A 73 11.96 -3.21 10.73
N GLY A 74 11.81 -3.72 9.51
CA GLY A 74 12.36 -5.02 9.10
C GLY A 74 13.71 -4.81 8.43
#